data_AF-F9VNW6-F1
#
_entry.id   AF-F9VNW6-F1
#
_cell.length_a   1.000
_cell.length_b   1.000
_cell.length_c   1.000
_cell.angle_alpha   90.00
_cell.angle_beta   90.00
_cell.angle_gamma   90.00
#
_symmetry.space_group_name_H-M   'P 1'
#
loop_
_entity.id
_entity.type
_entity.pdbx_description
1 polymer ?
#
loop_
_entity_poly.entity_id
_entity_poly.type
_entity_poly.pdbx_seq_one_letter_code
_entity_poly.pdbx_strand_id
1 'polypeptide(L)'
;MLFDTRPKSKREDFFDRDKEIEELKDVILHKDFAAVLGIRKIGKTSLVKVTLNELPDHISLSINLGKIGSKKSYPMDTFSRIFIEGAVETLRKYTFAGKVSKIIANRLGIDPSDILELN
;
A
#
# COMPACT_ATOMS: atom_id res chain seq x y z
N MET A 1 0.39 -16.77 -0.43
CA MET A 1 1.23 -17.91 -0.88
C MET A 1 2.67 -17.46 -1.08
N LEU A 2 3.63 -18.25 -0.59
CA LEU A 2 5.07 -18.00 -0.65
C LEU A 2 5.60 -17.68 -2.06
N PHE A 3 5.11 -18.39 -3.09
CA PHE A 3 5.59 -18.24 -4.47
C PHE A 3 4.79 -17.27 -5.35
N ASP A 4 3.82 -16.52 -4.78
CA ASP A 4 3.15 -15.43 -5.51
C ASP A 4 4.17 -14.37 -5.97
N THR A 5 4.12 -13.97 -7.23
CA THR A 5 5.04 -12.99 -7.82
C THR A 5 4.73 -11.55 -7.39
N ARG A 6 3.55 -11.32 -6.83
CA ARG A 6 3.13 -10.01 -6.30
C ARG A 6 3.78 -9.74 -4.94
N PRO A 7 3.95 -8.45 -4.57
CA PRO A 7 4.39 -8.09 -3.23
C PRO A 7 3.53 -8.73 -2.15
N LYS A 8 4.17 -9.30 -1.12
CA LYS A 8 3.48 -9.98 -0.02
C LYS A 8 2.82 -8.97 0.90
N SER A 9 1.75 -9.40 1.55
CA SER A 9 0.99 -8.60 2.52
C SER A 9 0.89 -9.27 3.90
N LYS A 10 1.33 -10.53 4.01
CA LYS A 10 1.31 -11.31 5.25
C LYS A 10 2.71 -11.84 5.57
N ARG A 11 3.05 -11.89 6.85
CA ARG A 11 4.36 -12.38 7.34
C ARG A 11 4.59 -13.85 7.01
N GLU A 12 3.57 -14.69 7.14
CA GLU A 12 3.60 -16.12 6.77
C GLU A 12 3.99 -16.37 5.30
N ASP A 13 3.78 -15.38 4.43
CA ASP A 13 4.11 -15.47 3.00
C ASP A 13 5.46 -14.82 2.64
N PHE A 14 6.17 -14.22 3.61
CA PHE A 14 7.39 -13.44 3.40
C PHE A 14 8.58 -14.05 4.17
N PHE A 15 9.29 -14.93 3.46
CA PHE A 15 10.38 -15.75 4.01
C PHE A 15 11.53 -14.94 4.59
N ASP A 16 11.93 -15.28 5.83
CA ASP A 16 13.19 -14.89 6.49
C ASP A 16 13.48 -13.38 6.50
N ARG A 17 12.51 -12.59 6.98
CA ARG A 17 12.60 -11.12 7.06
C ARG A 17 12.15 -10.56 8.41
N ASP A 18 12.13 -11.43 9.43
CA ASP A 18 11.62 -11.09 10.75
C ASP A 18 12.36 -9.90 11.36
N LYS A 19 13.70 -9.88 11.22
CA LYS A 19 14.53 -8.80 11.75
C LYS A 19 14.21 -7.45 11.10
N GLU A 20 14.18 -7.39 9.77
CA GLU A 20 13.89 -6.14 9.05
C GLU A 20 12.46 -5.65 9.29
N ILE A 21 11.51 -6.57 9.50
CA ILE A 21 10.13 -6.21 9.87
C ILE A 21 10.13 -5.49 11.22
N GLU A 22 10.78 -6.06 12.24
CA GLU A 22 10.83 -5.47 13.58
C GLU A 22 11.59 -4.13 13.60
N GLU A 23 12.72 -4.03 12.88
CA GLU A 23 13.45 -2.76 12.74
C GLU A 23 12.58 -1.66 12.10
N LEU A 24 11.83 -2.01 11.05
CA LEU A 24 10.95 -1.03 10.40
C LEU A 24 9.75 -0.66 11.28
N LYS A 25 9.22 -1.60 12.09
CA LYS A 25 8.19 -1.26 13.09
C LYS A 25 8.72 -0.27 14.10
N ASP A 26 9.92 -0.50 14.62
CA ASP A 26 10.53 0.36 15.63
C ASP A 26 10.65 1.81 15.12
N VAL A 27 11.15 1.99 13.89
CA VAL A 27 11.22 3.32 13.24
C VAL A 27 9.84 3.97 13.12
N ILE A 28 8.81 3.22 12.72
CA ILE A 28 7.44 3.74 12.58
C ILE A 28 6.88 4.16 13.94
N LEU A 29 7.07 3.34 14.97
CA LEU A 29 6.57 3.59 16.33
C LEU A 29 7.25 4.82 16.97
N HIS A 30 8.53 5.04 16.65
CA HIS A 30 9.27 6.23 17.06
C HIS A 30 8.97 7.47 16.20
N LYS A 31 8.18 7.32 15.13
CA LYS A 31 7.81 8.37 14.16
C LYS A 31 9.01 8.95 13.41
N ASP A 32 10.00 8.10 13.16
CA ASP A 32 11.22 8.46 12.44
C ASP A 32 11.12 8.18 10.93
N PHE A 33 12.08 8.73 10.18
CA PHE A 33 12.19 8.52 8.75
C PHE A 33 13.07 7.31 8.43
N ALA A 34 12.54 6.38 7.62
CA ALA A 34 13.28 5.21 7.12
C ALA A 34 13.47 5.24 5.59
N ALA A 35 14.62 4.73 5.15
CA ALA A 35 14.87 4.37 3.76
C ALA A 35 15.06 2.86 3.63
N VAL A 36 14.13 2.18 2.94
CA VAL A 36 14.25 0.74 2.65
C VAL A 36 15.02 0.57 1.34
N LEU A 37 16.28 0.11 1.43
CA LEU A 37 17.21 0.00 0.30
C LEU A 37 17.43 -1.45 -0.16
N GLY A 38 18.03 -1.62 -1.34
CA GLY A 38 18.37 -2.93 -1.91
C GLY A 38 18.07 -3.06 -3.41
N ILE A 39 18.47 -4.17 -4.01
CA ILE A 39 18.31 -4.43 -5.45
C ILE A 39 16.84 -4.57 -5.89
N ARG A 40 16.56 -4.44 -7.19
CA ARG A 40 15.21 -4.63 -7.75
C ARG A 40 14.75 -6.08 -7.50
N LYS A 41 13.47 -6.27 -7.16
CA LYS A 41 12.84 -7.56 -6.84
C LYS A 41 13.35 -8.30 -5.59
N ILE A 42 14.10 -7.64 -4.69
CA ILE A 42 14.50 -8.25 -3.39
C ILE A 42 13.36 -8.35 -2.36
N GLY A 43 12.21 -7.70 -2.61
CA GLY A 43 11.06 -7.73 -1.70
C GLY A 43 10.85 -6.47 -0.84
N LYS A 44 11.50 -5.34 -1.15
CA LYS A 44 11.32 -4.06 -0.42
C LYS A 44 9.85 -3.65 -0.25
N THR A 45 9.05 -3.74 -1.31
CA THR A 45 7.61 -3.44 -1.25
C THR A 45 6.86 -4.43 -0.35
N SER A 46 7.23 -5.71 -0.34
CA SER A 46 6.67 -6.71 0.55
C SER A 46 7.00 -6.39 2.00
N LEU A 47 8.26 -6.03 2.31
CA LEU A 47 8.69 -5.64 3.65
C LEU A 47 7.82 -4.51 4.20
N VAL A 48 7.71 -3.40 3.46
CA VAL A 48 6.87 -2.26 3.87
C VAL A 48 5.40 -2.67 4.06
N LYS A 49 4.84 -3.46 3.12
CA LYS A 49 3.44 -3.89 3.19
C LYS A 49 3.15 -4.81 4.36
N VAL A 50 4.02 -5.79 4.62
CA VAL A 50 3.90 -6.72 5.74
C VAL A 50 3.99 -5.95 7.05
N THR A 51 5.02 -5.11 7.22
CA THR A 51 5.19 -4.30 8.43
C THR A 51 3.96 -3.43 8.73
N LEU A 52 3.44 -2.69 7.73
CA LEU A 52 2.28 -1.83 7.92
C LEU A 52 0.98 -2.60 8.23
N ASN A 53 0.85 -3.84 7.74
CA ASN A 53 -0.31 -4.67 8.06
C ASN A 53 -0.25 -5.27 9.47
N GLU A 54 0.94 -5.36 10.08
CA GLU A 54 1.12 -5.75 11.49
C GLU A 54 0.90 -4.58 12.47
N LEU A 55 0.65 -3.38 11.95
CA LEU A 55 0.34 -2.18 12.72
C LEU A 55 -1.08 -1.69 12.40
N PRO A 56 -2.14 -2.39 12.86
CA PRO A 56 -3.53 -2.14 12.45
C PRO A 56 -4.06 -0.75 12.84
N ASP A 57 -3.50 -0.15 13.89
CA ASP A 57 -3.89 1.18 14.38
C ASP A 57 -3.24 2.32 13.59
N HIS A 58 -2.41 1.99 12.58
CA HIS A 58 -1.73 2.97 11.75
C HIS A 58 -2.41 3.08 10.38
N ILE A 59 -2.84 4.31 10.05
CA ILE A 59 -3.33 4.66 8.73
C ILE A 59 -2.12 4.94 7.84
N SER A 60 -2.05 4.26 6.69
CA SER A 60 -0.96 4.42 5.73
C SER A 60 -1.45 4.95 4.39
N LEU A 61 -0.74 5.95 3.85
CA LEU A 61 -0.86 6.43 2.48
C LEU A 61 0.33 5.89 1.68
N SER A 62 0.04 5.09 0.65
CA SER A 62 1.05 4.52 -0.23
C SER A 62 0.98 5.16 -1.61
N ILE A 63 2.11 5.72 -2.08
CA ILE A 63 2.21 6.38 -3.39
C ILE A 63 3.21 5.60 -4.25
N ASN A 64 2.76 5.00 -5.35
CA ASN A 64 3.63 4.22 -6.24
C ASN A 64 4.29 5.09 -7.31
N LEU A 65 5.43 5.69 -6.97
CA LEU A 65 6.22 6.49 -7.90
C LEU A 65 6.83 5.68 -9.06
N GLY A 66 6.86 4.34 -8.97
CA GLY A 66 7.29 3.49 -10.09
C GLY A 66 6.46 3.68 -11.36
N LYS A 67 5.24 4.22 -11.23
CA LYS A 67 4.36 4.57 -12.36
C LYS A 67 4.84 5.76 -13.18
N ILE A 68 5.67 6.64 -12.60
CA ILE A 68 6.23 7.82 -13.27
C ILE A 68 7.40 7.42 -14.20
N GLY A 69 7.99 6.24 -13.98
CA GLY A 69 9.17 5.78 -14.70
C GLY A 69 10.44 6.54 -14.29
N SER A 70 11.49 6.46 -15.11
CA SER A 70 12.80 7.06 -14.83
C SER A 70 12.93 8.51 -15.31
N LYS A 71 11.82 9.25 -15.42
CA LYS A 71 11.85 10.64 -15.89
C LYS A 71 12.41 11.55 -14.80
N LYS A 72 13.38 12.40 -15.14
CA LYS A 72 13.96 13.41 -14.23
C LYS A 72 12.96 14.48 -13.79
N SER A 73 11.94 14.72 -14.60
CA SER A 73 10.86 15.66 -14.32
C SER A 73 9.55 15.07 -14.84
N TYR A 74 8.46 15.36 -14.13
CA TYR A 74 7.12 14.94 -14.49
C TYR A 74 6.14 16.08 -14.25
N PRO A 75 5.08 16.18 -15.06
CA PRO A 75 4.02 17.16 -14.85
C PRO A 75 3.30 16.99 -13.50
N MET A 76 2.86 18.09 -12.89
CA MET A 76 2.17 18.07 -11.60
C MET A 76 0.88 17.24 -11.65
N ASP A 77 0.13 17.28 -12.76
CA ASP A 77 -1.07 16.47 -12.97
C ASP A 77 -0.79 14.96 -12.89
N THR A 78 0.39 14.53 -13.33
CA THR A 78 0.80 13.12 -13.25
C THR A 78 0.99 12.69 -11.80
N PHE A 79 1.65 13.52 -10.99
CA PHE A 79 1.80 13.25 -9.57
C PHE A 79 0.46 13.31 -8.84
N SER A 80 -0.37 14.32 -9.10
CA SER A 80 -1.69 14.45 -8.52
C SER A 80 -2.53 13.21 -8.76
N ARG A 81 -2.51 12.64 -9.98
CA ARG A 81 -3.21 11.39 -10.28
C ARG A 81 -2.75 10.23 -9.39
N ILE A 82 -1.44 10.05 -9.23
CA ILE A 82 -0.87 8.94 -8.43
C ILE A 82 -1.11 9.17 -6.93
N PHE A 83 -1.05 10.42 -6.48
CA PHE A 83 -1.38 10.80 -5.11
C PHE A 83 -2.84 10.50 -4.78
N ILE A 84 -3.77 10.93 -5.64
CA ILE A 84 -5.22 10.67 -5.48
C ILE A 84 -5.50 9.18 -5.49
N GLU A 85 -4.85 8.41 -6.38
CA GLU A 85 -4.98 6.95 -6.37
C GLU A 85 -4.58 6.35 -5.01
N GLY A 86 -3.45 6.78 -4.45
CA GLY A 86 -3.02 6.35 -3.11
C GLY A 86 -4.02 6.76 -2.02
N ALA A 87 -4.54 8.00 -2.08
CA ALA A 87 -5.51 8.50 -1.11
C ALA A 87 -6.83 7.71 -1.15
N VAL A 88 -7.32 7.40 -2.36
CA VAL A 88 -8.51 6.55 -2.56
C VAL A 88 -8.26 5.14 -2.02
N GLU A 89 -7.09 4.55 -2.25
CA GLU A 89 -6.74 3.23 -1.69
C GLU A 89 -6.75 3.25 -0.15
N THR A 90 -6.18 4.28 0.46
CA THR A 90 -6.22 4.49 1.92
C THR A 90 -7.65 4.63 2.43
N LEU A 91 -8.47 5.49 1.82
CA LEU A 91 -9.87 5.66 2.22
C LEU A 91 -10.64 4.35 2.13
N ARG A 92 -10.47 3.58 1.04
CA ARG A 92 -11.09 2.27 0.86
C ARG A 92 -10.65 1.25 1.93
N LYS A 93 -9.38 1.29 2.34
CA LYS A 93 -8.83 0.37 3.35
C LYS A 93 -9.34 0.68 4.76
N TYR A 94 -9.40 1.96 5.13
CA TYR A 94 -9.59 2.36 6.54
C TYR A 94 -11.00 2.87 6.86
N THR A 95 -11.73 3.48 5.93
CA THR A 95 -13.07 4.02 6.23
C THR A 95 -14.16 2.95 6.23
N PHE A 96 -15.17 3.12 7.10
CA PHE A 96 -16.34 2.24 7.15
C PHE A 96 -17.10 2.24 5.82
N ALA A 97 -17.36 3.43 5.27
CA ALA A 97 -17.99 3.57 3.96
C ALA A 97 -17.20 2.82 2.86
N GLY A 98 -15.87 2.97 2.83
CA GLY A 98 -15.02 2.24 1.88
C GLY A 98 -15.11 0.71 2.03
N LYS A 99 -15.15 0.20 3.26
CA LYS A 99 -15.32 -1.23 3.54
C LYS A 99 -16.70 -1.75 3.11
N VAL A 100 -17.76 -0.99 3.40
CA VAL A 100 -19.15 -1.34 3.05
C VAL A 100 -19.37 -1.31 1.55
N SER A 101 -18.93 -0.26 0.85
CA SER A 101 -19.03 -0.16 -0.61
C SER A 101 -18.34 -1.34 -1.32
N LYS A 102 -17.20 -1.81 -0.80
CA LYS A 102 -16.52 -3.00 -1.33
C LYS A 102 -17.35 -4.28 -1.21
N ILE A 103 -18.05 -4.47 -0.10
CA ILE A 103 -18.92 -5.65 0.11
C ILE A 103 -20.12 -5.60 -0.82
N ILE A 104 -20.75 -4.43 -0.96
CA ILE A 104 -21.91 -4.21 -1.82
C ILE A 104 -21.53 -4.40 -3.29
N ALA A 105 -20.43 -3.79 -3.74
CA ALA A 105 -19.91 -3.96 -5.10
C ALA A 105 -19.67 -5.44 -5.47
N ASN A 106 -19.00 -6.18 -4.58
CA ASN A 106 -18.73 -7.61 -4.79
C ASN A 106 -20.02 -8.46 -4.85
N ARG A 107 -21.08 -8.06 -4.14
CA ARG A 107 -22.38 -8.74 -4.14
C ARG A 107 -23.23 -8.40 -5.37
N LEU A 108 -23.11 -7.18 -5.88
CA LEU A 108 -23.88 -6.68 -7.02
C LEU A 108 -23.19 -6.88 -8.38
N GLY A 109 -21.91 -7.26 -8.39
CA GLY A 109 -21.14 -7.40 -9.64
C GLY A 109 -20.84 -6.06 -10.32
N ILE A 110 -20.85 -4.96 -9.56
CA ILE A 110 -20.63 -3.59 -10.03
C ILE A 110 -19.20 -3.17 -9.65
N ASP A 111 -18.54 -2.34 -10.47
CA ASP A 111 -17.21 -1.82 -10.14
C ASP A 111 -17.32 -0.87 -8.93
N PRO A 112 -16.56 -1.09 -7.84
CA PRO A 112 -16.65 -0.22 -6.67
C PRO A 112 -16.26 1.24 -6.95
N SER A 113 -15.64 1.56 -8.09
CA SER A 113 -15.46 2.95 -8.56
C SER A 113 -16.77 3.69 -8.76
N ASP A 114 -17.81 3.01 -9.27
CA ASP A 114 -19.10 3.62 -9.61
C ASP A 114 -19.88 4.05 -8.35
N ILE A 115 -19.61 3.40 -7.22
CA ILE A 115 -20.26 3.70 -5.93
C ILE A 115 -19.64 4.94 -5.27
N LEU A 116 -18.38 5.26 -5.56
CA LEU A 116 -17.69 6.42 -5.00
C LEU A 116 -17.93 7.71 -5.80
N GLU A 117 -18.49 7.61 -7.02
CA GLU A 117 -18.92 8.76 -7.84
C GLU A 117 -20.36 9.22 -7.54
N LEU A 118 -21.06 8.58 -6.60
CA LEU A 118 -22.45 8.91 -6.21
C LEU A 118 -22.58 10.03 -5.15
N ASN A 119 -21.56 10.86 -4.96
CA ASN A 119 -21.64 12.10 -4.17
C ASN A 119 -20.92 13.26 -4.86
#